data_AF-A0A954S2P6-F1
#
_entry.id   AF-A0A954S2P6-F1
#
_cell.length_a   1.000
_cell.length_b   1.000
_cell.length_c   1.000
_cell.angle_alpha   90.00
_cell.angle_beta   90.00
_cell.angle_gamma   90.00
#
_symmetry.space_group_name_H-M   'P 1'
#
loop_
_entity.id
_entity.type
_entity.pdbx_description
1 polymer ?
#
loop_
_entity_poly.entity_id
_entity_poly.type
_entity_poly.pdbx_seq_one_letter_code
_entity_poly.pdbx_strand_id
1 'polypeptide(L)'
;MAGVLQDIDYFGSDGVSVRLVSDAGHDTIAFVLVENAWNEADTVEAFRDVGRSVMEAGFSKPLTVQLCNEYFEVQKTLTIQE
;
A
#
# COMPACT_ATOMS: atom_id res chain seq x y z
N MET A 1 -13.15 5.92 -20.31
CA MET A 1 -11.73 5.53 -20.35
C MET A 1 -11.42 4.93 -19.00
N ALA A 2 -11.46 3.60 -18.89
CA ALA A 2 -11.19 2.90 -17.63
C ALA A 2 -9.66 2.87 -17.45
N GLY A 3 -9.18 3.47 -16.36
CA GLY A 3 -7.76 3.49 -16.02
C GLY A 3 -7.22 2.07 -15.97
N VAL A 4 -6.05 1.87 -16.55
CA VAL A 4 -5.36 0.59 -16.49
C VAL A 4 -4.96 0.36 -15.03
N LEU A 5 -5.46 -0.71 -14.42
CA LEU A 5 -4.89 -1.24 -13.19
C LEU A 5 -3.51 -1.78 -13.58
N GLN A 6 -2.45 -1.00 -13.38
CA GLN A 6 -1.11 -1.55 -13.43
C GLN A 6 -0.89 -2.32 -12.13
N ASP A 7 -1.13 -3.63 -12.21
CA ASP A 7 -0.61 -4.60 -11.27
C ASP A 7 0.92 -4.59 -11.40
N ILE A 8 1.56 -3.67 -10.67
CA ILE A 8 3.02 -3.66 -10.53
C ILE A 8 3.32 -4.65 -9.43
N ASP A 9 3.42 -5.92 -9.82
CA ASP A 9 3.79 -6.97 -8.90
C ASP A 9 5.29 -6.83 -8.55
N TYR A 10 5.56 -6.12 -7.47
CA TYR A 10 6.90 -6.04 -6.89
C TYR A 10 7.13 -7.31 -6.06
N PHE A 11 7.31 -8.44 -6.74
CA PHE A 11 7.83 -9.66 -6.13
C PHE A 11 9.30 -9.46 -5.75
N GLY A 12 9.55 -8.81 -4.62
CA GLY A 12 10.84 -8.95 -3.94
C GLY A 12 11.02 -10.42 -3.54
N SER A 13 12.23 -10.95 -3.71
CA SER A 13 12.59 -12.37 -3.49
C SER A 13 12.36 -12.89 -2.06
N ASP A 14 11.78 -12.08 -1.18
CA ASP A 14 11.44 -12.33 0.22
C ASP A 14 9.92 -12.56 0.45
N GLY A 15 9.10 -12.62 -0.61
CA GLY A 15 7.69 -13.00 -0.49
C GLY A 15 6.73 -11.87 -0.07
N VAL A 16 7.13 -10.61 -0.30
CA VAL A 16 6.26 -9.46 -0.09
C VAL A 16 5.48 -9.18 -1.37
N SER A 17 4.16 -9.29 -1.32
CA SER A 17 3.28 -8.89 -2.42
C SER A 17 2.77 -7.47 -2.19
N VAL A 18 2.91 -6.62 -3.20
CA VAL A 18 2.40 -5.26 -3.19
C VAL A 18 1.47 -5.08 -4.37
N ARG A 19 0.27 -4.57 -4.11
CA ARG A 19 -0.74 -4.31 -5.13
C ARG A 19 -1.03 -2.82 -5.17
N LEU A 20 -0.76 -2.20 -6.32
CA LEU A 20 -1.12 -0.82 -6.59
C LEU A 20 -2.46 -0.76 -7.35
N VAL A 21 -3.37 0.07 -6.87
CA VAL A 21 -4.67 0.34 -7.47
C VAL A 21 -4.79 1.85 -7.61
N SER A 22 -4.76 2.34 -8.85
CA SER A 22 -4.99 3.74 -9.17
C SER A 22 -6.37 3.90 -9.79
N ASP A 23 -7.29 4.55 -9.08
CA ASP A 23 -8.64 4.85 -9.58
C ASP A 23 -8.90 6.37 -9.54
N ALA A 24 -9.06 7.00 -10.71
CA ALA A 24 -9.56 8.37 -10.91
C ALA A 24 -9.23 9.41 -9.82
N GLY A 25 -7.97 9.50 -9.37
CA GLY A 25 -7.49 10.47 -8.36
C GLY A 25 -7.34 9.91 -6.94
N HIS A 26 -7.60 8.62 -6.75
CA HIS A 26 -7.39 7.87 -5.52
C HIS A 26 -6.38 6.76 -5.81
N ASP A 27 -5.15 6.98 -5.35
CA ASP A 27 -4.11 5.94 -5.40
C ASP A 27 -4.19 5.10 -4.13
N THR A 28 -4.20 3.79 -4.28
CA THR A 28 -4.24 2.82 -3.19
C THR A 28 -3.11 1.81 -3.35
N ILE A 29 -2.32 1.61 -2.31
CA ILE A 29 -1.24 0.62 -2.24
C ILE A 29 -1.61 -0.39 -1.17
N ALA A 30 -1.80 -1.65 -1.54
CA ALA A 30 -1.99 -2.74 -0.60
C ALA A 30 -0.67 -3.51 -0.43
N PHE A 31 -0.23 -3.68 0.81
CA PHE A 31 0.94 -4.45 1.19
C PHE A 31 0.50 -5.72 1.90
N VAL A 32 0.93 -6.88 1.42
CA VAL A 32 0.74 -8.15 2.12
C VAL A 32 1.84 -8.31 3.17
N LEU A 33 1.42 -8.50 4.40
CA LEU A 33 2.27 -8.68 5.56
C LEU A 33 2.09 -10.05 6.19
N VAL A 34 3.14 -10.48 6.90
CA VAL A 34 3.05 -11.63 7.80
C VAL A 34 1.99 -11.38 8.87
N GLU A 35 1.35 -12.45 9.33
CA GLU A 35 0.24 -12.34 10.27
C GLU A 35 0.63 -11.53 11.52
N ASN A 36 -0.24 -10.61 11.93
CA ASN A 36 -0.10 -9.71 13.09
C ASN A 36 0.92 -8.56 12.95
N ALA A 37 1.68 -8.44 11.87
CA ALA A 37 2.64 -7.33 11.72
C ALA A 37 1.97 -5.95 11.69
N TRP A 38 0.73 -5.83 11.18
CA TRP A 38 -0.05 -4.58 11.19
C TRP A 38 -0.47 -4.10 12.60
N ASN A 39 -0.31 -4.94 13.63
CA ASN A 39 -0.54 -4.58 15.02
C ASN A 39 0.67 -3.90 15.67
N GLU A 40 1.86 -4.07 15.10
CA GLU A 40 3.08 -3.44 15.61
C GLU A 40 3.12 -1.98 15.18
N ALA A 41 3.27 -1.07 16.16
CA ALA A 41 3.30 0.36 15.90
C ALA A 41 4.48 0.74 14.99
N ASP A 42 5.63 0.10 15.18
CA ASP A 42 6.84 0.31 14.37
C ASP A 42 6.60 -0.05 12.90
N THR A 43 5.97 -1.20 12.64
CA THR A 43 5.60 -1.63 11.29
C THR A 43 4.64 -0.64 10.64
N VAL A 44 3.61 -0.20 11.36
CA VAL A 44 2.61 0.75 10.84
C VAL A 44 3.24 2.09 10.48
N GLU A 45 4.16 2.59 11.31
CA GLU A 45 4.91 3.82 11.05
C GLU A 45 5.85 3.65 9.86
N ALA A 46 6.54 2.51 9.73
CA ALA A 46 7.37 2.22 8.57
C ALA A 46 6.56 2.26 7.24
N PHE A 47 5.37 1.67 7.21
CA PHE A 47 4.49 1.71 6.02
C PHE A 47 3.91 3.11 5.76
N ARG A 48 3.68 3.91 6.80
CA ARG A 48 3.32 5.31 6.66
C ARG A 48 4.43 6.10 5.98
N ASP A 49 5.70 5.90 6.36
CA ASP A 49 6.86 6.56 5.75
C ASP A 49 7.11 6.09 4.31
N VAL A 50 6.86 4.81 4.01
CA VAL A 50 6.84 4.30 2.64
C VAL A 50 5.76 5.01 1.82
N GLY A 51 4.54 5.11 2.34
CA GLY A 51 3.45 5.84 1.68
C GLY A 51 3.80 7.31 1.40
N ARG A 52 4.46 7.99 2.35
CA ARG A 52 4.95 9.36 2.17
C ARG A 52 6.01 9.44 1.05
N SER A 53 6.97 8.54 1.06
CA SER A 53 8.01 8.46 0.01
C SER A 53 7.41 8.24 -1.37
N VAL A 54 6.35 7.42 -1.47
CA VAL A 54 5.63 7.20 -2.73
C VAL A 54 4.87 8.45 -3.17
N MET A 55 4.25 9.19 -2.26
CA MET A 55 3.64 10.49 -2.58
C MET A 55 4.67 11.51 -3.08
N GLU A 56 5.86 11.55 -2.48
CA GLU A 56 6.97 12.40 -2.96
C GLU A 56 7.47 12.01 -4.36
N ALA A 57 7.32 10.73 -4.74
CA ALA A 57 7.65 10.24 -6.08
C ALA A 57 6.64 10.68 -7.17
N GLY A 58 5.55 11.36 -6.81
CA GLY A 58 4.58 11.95 -7.75
C GLY A 58 3.25 11.21 -7.86
N PHE A 59 2.93 10.32 -6.91
CA PHE A 59 1.61 9.70 -6.82
C PHE A 59 0.54 10.71 -6.36
N SER A 60 -0.72 10.47 -6.73
CA SER A 60 -1.82 11.37 -6.45
C SER A 60 -2.11 11.41 -4.95
N LYS A 61 -2.49 12.60 -4.47
CA LYS A 61 -3.01 12.79 -3.11
C LYS A 61 -4.54 12.78 -3.16
N PRO A 62 -5.23 12.11 -2.22
CA PRO A 62 -4.70 11.34 -1.09
C PRO A 62 -4.25 9.91 -1.48
N LEU A 63 -3.17 9.43 -0.86
CA LEU A 63 -2.70 8.05 -1.01
C LEU A 63 -3.28 7.18 0.10
N THR A 64 -3.86 6.04 -0.26
CA THR A 64 -4.35 5.04 0.68
C THR A 64 -3.37 3.88 0.75
N VAL A 65 -2.85 3.58 1.93
CA VAL A 65 -2.00 2.41 2.18
C VAL A 65 -2.79 1.37 2.95
N GLN A 66 -3.03 0.21 2.36
CA GLN A 66 -3.71 -0.92 2.98
C GLN A 66 -2.67 -1.96 3.41
N LEU A 67 -2.81 -2.46 4.62
CA LEU A 67 -2.04 -3.58 5.15
C LEU A 67 -2.94 -4.80 5.15
N CYS A 68 -2.55 -5.80 4.39
CA CYS A 68 -3.30 -7.03 4.16
C CYS A 68 -2.58 -8.24 4.76
N ASN A 69 -3.34 -9.29 5.04
CA ASN A 69 -2.77 -10.61 5.31
C ASN A 69 -2.42 -11.36 4.01
N GLU A 70 -1.87 -12.56 4.13
CA GLU A 70 -1.54 -13.44 3.00
C GLU A 70 -2.73 -13.79 2.09
N TYR A 71 -3.96 -13.65 2.60
CA TYR A 71 -5.20 -13.84 1.85
C TYR A 71 -5.69 -12.56 1.15
N PHE A 72 -4.88 -11.48 1.14
CA PHE A 72 -5.23 -10.16 0.65
C PHE A 72 -6.42 -9.51 1.39
N GLU A 73 -6.74 -9.96 2.60
CA GLU A 73 -7.76 -9.33 3.43
C GLU A 73 -7.18 -8.11 4.12
N VAL A 74 -7.84 -6.96 3.94
CA VAL A 74 -7.43 -5.68 4.52
C VAL A 74 -7.63 -5.74 6.04
N GLN A 75 -6.52 -5.69 6.77
CA GLN A 75 -6.50 -5.68 8.23
C GLN A 75 -6.40 -4.25 8.76
N LYS A 76 -5.70 -3.37 8.04
CA LYS A 76 -5.51 -1.98 8.44
C LYS A 76 -5.42 -1.07 7.23
N THR A 77 -5.97 0.14 7.36
CA THR A 77 -5.93 1.16 6.31
C THR A 77 -5.32 2.42 6.88
N LEU A 78 -4.34 2.97 6.18
CA LEU A 78 -3.66 4.22 6.48
C LEU A 78 -3.96 5.18 5.34
N THR A 79 -4.40 6.39 5.66
CA THR A 79 -4.61 7.43 4.65
C THR A 79 -3.53 8.49 4.84
N ILE A 80 -2.75 8.71 3.79
CA ILE A 80 -1.68 9.70 3.74
C ILE A 80 -2.20 10.87 2.90
N GLN A 81 -2.32 12.03 3.53
CA GLN A 81 -2.90 13.24 2.92
C GLN A 81 -1.97 14.46 3.01
N GLU A 82 -0.75 14.29 3.53
CA GLU A 82 0.23 15.37 3.76
C GLU A 82 0.75 15.96 2.46
#